data_AF-L7FMF5-F1
#
_entry.id   AF-L7FMF5-F1
#
_cell.length_a   1.000
_cell.length_b   1.000
_cell.length_c   1.000
_cell.angle_alpha   90.00
_cell.angle_beta   90.00
_cell.angle_gamma   90.00
#
_symmetry.space_group_name_H-M   'P 1'
#
loop_
_entity.id
_entity.type
_entity.pdbx_description
1 polymer ?
#
loop_
_entity_poly.entity_id
_entity_poly.type
_entity_poly.pdbx_seq_one_letter_code
_entity_poly.pdbx_strand_id
1 'polypeptide(L)'
;MPLYCITSMFFDFSVYFYWLVAPVLVKELRAPAVASGAKDDTPLIIGAADALTFCLAGLLAPVMGILTDKWRGEILCEIGCIFQAISCILTALFYVNNTSIWPLFLFLVIQGVGLSMFWSPDETLIGAESYIGEENKNISYFATLSAFGKAVGFLFAGSATVLMGNTYSFYFGALLPLIIFVVFPRIPGYKNDQTNPSKVFQNNAVKRVHPKIFYYTSLIVHLFNYGIIAIVQNQYVDYATDKNIILKGVSSTPSLFVGIFLFSENVVQTITFVVLGKWVGWQYHQRYNLIAFVAMFVVSCGLFIFTNGWMVMIFSVPMGMVAGYELQANLYYSITVSEAHGKYLGISEFIGEMTYSLSPLLVGIFCSALSRVWMHIINMSMCVIGFTIVGVATLLYQKTHLFDKKITQENTPIELEDLSRTSSMEKTRDSMDSARALTSMDGNDNYRNAILKAITEAKEESPEINKATPPMNKTEEIVNAQQKSEIKK
;
A
#
# COMPACT_ATOMS: atom_id res chain seq x y z
N MET A 1 -10.19 -9.61 -12.35
CA MET A 1 -9.34 -8.48 -11.95
C MET A 1 -10.09 -7.15 -11.92
N PRO A 2 -10.78 -6.67 -12.98
CA PRO A 2 -11.45 -5.35 -12.93
C PRO A 2 -12.46 -5.21 -11.79
N LEU A 3 -13.17 -6.30 -11.45
CA LEU A 3 -14.18 -6.28 -10.41
C LEU A 3 -13.58 -6.09 -9.01
N TYR A 4 -12.46 -6.74 -8.69
CA TYR A 4 -11.75 -6.55 -7.41
C TYR A 4 -11.40 -5.07 -7.22
N CYS A 5 -10.73 -4.45 -8.20
CA CYS A 5 -10.35 -3.04 -8.09
C CYS A 5 -11.55 -2.09 -7.96
N ILE A 6 -12.68 -2.41 -8.61
CA ILE A 6 -13.93 -1.63 -8.46
C ILE A 6 -14.50 -1.81 -7.04
N THR A 7 -14.48 -3.02 -6.49
CA THR A 7 -14.92 -3.26 -5.12
C THR A 7 -14.02 -2.56 -4.11
N SER A 8 -12.70 -2.53 -4.31
CA SER A 8 -11.77 -1.78 -3.45
C SER A 8 -12.04 -0.28 -3.50
N MET A 9 -12.29 0.28 -4.69
CA MET A 9 -12.68 1.69 -4.84
C MET A 9 -13.90 2.05 -3.98
N PHE A 10 -14.97 1.24 -4.04
CA PHE A 10 -16.18 1.52 -3.25
C PHE A 10 -15.98 1.26 -1.76
N PHE A 11 -15.13 0.30 -1.40
CA PHE A 11 -14.81 0.02 0.00
C PHE A 11 -14.03 1.19 0.59
N ASP A 12 -13.01 1.68 -0.12
CA ASP A 12 -12.24 2.86 0.26
C ASP A 12 -13.05 4.13 0.27
N PHE A 13 -14.00 4.29 -0.66
CA PHE A 13 -14.98 5.36 -0.52
C PHE A 13 -15.61 5.32 0.87
N SER A 14 -16.13 4.17 1.32
CA SER A 14 -16.82 4.05 2.61
C SER A 14 -15.89 4.30 3.79
N VAL A 15 -14.69 3.73 3.74
CA VAL A 15 -13.68 3.87 4.80
C VAL A 15 -13.26 5.32 4.96
N TYR A 16 -12.87 5.99 3.88
CA TYR A 16 -12.37 7.36 3.95
C TYR A 16 -13.51 8.38 4.10
N PHE A 17 -14.72 8.03 3.67
CA PHE A 17 -15.92 8.76 4.09
C PHE A 17 -16.07 8.72 5.61
N TYR A 18 -16.03 7.52 6.22
CA TYR A 18 -16.11 7.36 7.68
C TYR A 18 -15.02 8.16 8.41
N TRP A 19 -13.76 8.05 7.95
CA TRP A 19 -12.62 8.68 8.59
C TRP A 19 -12.54 10.19 8.47
N LEU A 20 -13.31 10.82 7.57
CA LEU A 20 -13.51 12.27 7.63
C LEU A 20 -14.60 12.67 8.62
N VAL A 21 -15.69 11.89 8.71
CA VAL A 21 -16.82 12.20 9.59
C VAL A 21 -16.48 11.91 11.06
N ALA A 22 -15.72 10.86 11.36
CA ALA A 22 -15.41 10.46 12.73
C ALA A 22 -14.68 11.54 13.55
N PRO A 23 -13.62 12.21 13.05
CA PRO A 23 -13.00 13.32 13.79
C PRO A 23 -13.94 14.51 14.03
N VAL A 24 -14.81 14.83 13.07
CA VAL A 24 -15.83 15.89 13.21
C VAL A 24 -16.80 15.52 14.33
N LEU A 25 -17.25 14.26 14.35
CA LEU A 25 -18.09 13.70 15.40
C LEU A 25 -17.44 13.78 16.79
N VAL A 26 -16.18 13.36 16.92
CA VAL A 26 -15.44 13.43 18.20
C VAL A 26 -15.45 14.86 18.74
N LYS A 27 -15.18 15.83 17.86
CA LYS A 27 -15.13 17.25 18.23
C LYS A 27 -16.49 17.77 18.73
N GLU A 28 -17.57 17.45 18.03
CA GLU A 28 -18.91 17.84 18.44
C GLU A 28 -19.32 17.25 19.79
N LEU A 29 -19.00 15.98 20.03
CA LEU A 29 -19.28 15.31 21.31
C LEU A 29 -18.45 15.90 22.46
N ARG A 30 -17.24 16.40 22.20
CA ARG A 30 -16.39 17.03 23.21
C ARG A 30 -16.70 18.50 23.45
N ALA A 31 -17.28 19.21 22.47
CA ALA A 31 -17.52 20.64 22.55
C ALA A 31 -18.26 21.10 23.83
N PRO A 32 -19.34 20.44 24.31
CA PRO A 32 -20.01 20.84 25.54
C PRO A 32 -19.14 20.73 26.79
N ALA A 33 -18.30 19.69 26.87
CA ALA A 33 -17.39 19.49 28.01
C ALA A 33 -16.25 20.51 28.00
N VAL A 34 -15.70 20.82 26.83
CA VAL A 34 -14.67 21.86 26.69
C VAL A 34 -15.26 23.23 27.03
N ALA A 35 -16.49 23.53 26.59
CA ALA A 35 -17.19 24.77 26.92
C ALA A 35 -17.48 24.93 28.43
N SER A 36 -17.62 23.83 29.17
CA SER A 36 -17.78 23.85 30.64
C SER A 36 -16.45 23.87 31.42
N GLY A 37 -15.32 24.04 30.73
CA GLY A 37 -13.99 24.19 31.33
C GLY A 37 -13.19 22.89 31.46
N ALA A 38 -13.65 21.78 30.87
CA ALA A 38 -12.82 20.58 30.77
C ALA A 38 -11.62 20.84 29.85
N LYS A 39 -10.50 20.15 30.13
CA LYS A 39 -9.31 20.19 29.26
C LYS A 39 -9.68 19.69 27.86
N ASP A 40 -9.24 20.42 26.84
CA ASP A 40 -9.42 20.05 25.44
C ASP A 40 -8.46 18.91 25.05
N ASP A 41 -8.96 17.69 25.15
CA ASP A 41 -8.32 16.44 24.77
C ASP A 41 -8.79 15.93 23.39
N THR A 42 -9.47 16.77 22.60
CA THR A 42 -10.00 16.41 21.28
C THR A 42 -8.93 15.83 20.34
N PRO A 43 -7.73 16.44 20.18
CA PRO A 43 -6.66 15.87 19.35
C PRO A 43 -6.23 14.46 19.79
N LEU A 44 -6.09 14.24 21.10
CA LEU A 44 -5.73 12.95 21.67
C LEU A 44 -6.78 11.88 21.37
N ILE A 45 -8.07 12.21 21.53
CA ILE A 45 -9.15 11.26 21.25
C ILE A 45 -9.20 10.90 19.76
N ILE A 46 -9.03 11.87 18.86
CA ILE A 46 -8.94 11.63 17.42
C ILE A 46 -7.76 10.69 17.11
N GLY A 47 -6.57 10.99 17.65
CA GLY A 47 -5.39 10.14 17.41
C GLY A 47 -5.51 8.75 18.03
N ALA A 48 -6.20 8.62 19.16
CA ALA A 48 -6.46 7.33 19.80
C ALA A 48 -7.48 6.49 18.99
N ALA A 49 -8.45 7.13 18.35
CA ALA A 49 -9.40 6.47 17.46
C ALA A 49 -8.67 5.81 16.28
N ASP A 50 -7.83 6.57 15.57
CA ASP A 50 -6.97 6.03 14.49
C ASP A 50 -6.10 4.90 15.01
N ALA A 51 -5.44 5.14 16.16
CA ALA A 51 -4.49 4.21 16.69
C ALA A 51 -5.12 2.84 16.93
N LEU A 52 -6.33 2.82 17.49
CA LEU A 52 -7.04 1.58 17.75
C LEU A 52 -7.38 0.82 16.47
N THR A 53 -7.98 1.49 15.49
CA THR A 53 -8.41 0.84 14.25
C THR A 53 -7.25 0.34 13.43
N PHE A 54 -6.26 1.20 13.15
CA PHE A 54 -5.17 0.86 12.24
C PHE A 54 -4.09 -0.01 12.92
N CYS A 55 -3.89 0.08 14.24
CA CYS A 55 -3.04 -0.90 14.95
C CYS A 55 -3.63 -2.30 14.85
N LEU A 56 -4.95 -2.42 15.07
CA LEU A 56 -5.62 -3.71 14.97
C LEU A 56 -5.58 -4.23 13.53
N ALA A 57 -5.83 -3.36 12.54
CA ALA A 57 -5.75 -3.73 11.13
C ALA A 57 -4.34 -4.23 10.77
N GLY A 58 -3.30 -3.49 11.13
CA GLY A 58 -1.90 -3.84 10.88
C GLY A 58 -1.42 -5.10 11.58
N LEU A 59 -1.84 -5.34 12.83
CA LEU A 59 -1.51 -6.57 13.56
C LEU A 59 -2.19 -7.81 12.98
N LEU A 60 -3.41 -7.65 12.45
CA LEU A 60 -4.18 -8.74 11.86
C LEU A 60 -3.86 -8.98 10.38
N ALA A 61 -3.34 -7.99 9.66
CA ALA A 61 -3.04 -8.08 8.23
C ALA A 61 -2.19 -9.31 7.84
N PRO A 62 -1.07 -9.65 8.53
CA PRO A 62 -0.31 -10.86 8.23
C PRO A 62 -1.12 -12.15 8.44
N VAL A 63 -1.98 -12.17 9.46
CA VAL A 63 -2.84 -13.33 9.76
C VAL A 63 -3.91 -13.49 8.68
N MET A 64 -4.52 -12.39 8.23
CA MET A 64 -5.54 -12.40 7.17
C MET A 64 -4.94 -12.75 5.80
N GLY A 65 -3.70 -12.33 5.52
CA GLY A 65 -2.95 -12.78 4.35
C GLY A 65 -2.73 -14.30 4.36
N ILE A 66 -2.20 -14.85 5.47
CA ILE A 66 -2.01 -16.31 5.63
C ILE A 66 -3.34 -17.06 5.54
N LEU A 67 -4.42 -16.50 6.09
CA LEU A 67 -5.74 -17.12 6.04
C LEU A 67 -6.30 -17.12 4.61
N THR A 68 -6.04 -16.08 3.83
CA THR A 68 -6.41 -16.01 2.41
C THR A 68 -5.74 -17.10 1.58
N ASP A 69 -4.47 -17.41 1.87
CA ASP A 69 -3.76 -18.49 1.18
C ASP A 69 -4.35 -19.88 1.47
N LYS A 70 -4.93 -20.05 2.67
CA LYS A 70 -5.47 -21.33 3.15
C LYS A 70 -6.98 -21.47 2.97
N TRP A 71 -7.69 -20.36 2.80
CA TRP A 71 -9.14 -20.31 2.81
C TRP A 71 -9.69 -19.47 1.64
N ARG A 72 -10.99 -19.16 1.68
CA ARG A 72 -11.66 -18.36 0.65
C ARG A 72 -11.47 -16.88 0.95
N GLY A 73 -10.40 -16.28 0.40
CA GLY A 73 -10.15 -14.83 0.52
C GLY A 73 -11.34 -13.97 0.14
N GLU A 74 -12.18 -14.43 -0.79
CA GLU A 74 -13.38 -13.70 -1.22
C GLU A 74 -14.39 -13.56 -0.08
N ILE A 75 -14.54 -14.60 0.74
CA ILE A 75 -15.40 -14.57 1.93
C ILE A 75 -14.84 -13.61 2.97
N LEU A 76 -13.52 -13.53 3.12
CA LEU A 76 -12.89 -12.59 4.05
C LEU A 76 -13.21 -11.14 3.63
N CYS A 77 -13.06 -10.80 2.36
CA CYS A 77 -13.42 -9.47 1.85
C CYS A 77 -14.91 -9.16 2.07
N GLU A 78 -15.80 -10.12 1.82
CA GLU A 78 -17.24 -9.98 2.09
C GLU A 78 -17.53 -9.70 3.57
N ILE A 79 -16.89 -10.42 4.49
CA ILE A 79 -17.01 -10.19 5.94
C ILE A 79 -16.45 -8.81 6.31
N GLY A 80 -15.32 -8.41 5.71
CA GLY A 80 -14.74 -7.08 5.90
C GLY A 80 -15.72 -5.96 5.52
N CYS A 81 -16.44 -6.12 4.40
CA CYS A 81 -17.51 -5.21 4.00
C CYS A 81 -18.64 -5.15 5.04
N ILE A 82 -19.09 -6.30 5.55
CA ILE A 82 -20.12 -6.34 6.59
C ILE A 82 -19.67 -5.62 7.85
N PHE A 83 -18.43 -5.83 8.30
CA PHE A 83 -17.89 -5.18 9.50
C PHE A 83 -17.76 -3.67 9.32
N GLN A 84 -17.31 -3.22 8.15
CA GLN A 84 -17.33 -1.79 7.80
C GLN A 84 -18.76 -1.22 7.86
N ALA A 85 -19.74 -1.89 7.25
CA ALA A 85 -21.14 -1.45 7.30
C ALA A 85 -21.70 -1.40 8.72
N ILE A 86 -21.45 -2.44 9.53
CA ILE A 86 -21.87 -2.51 10.94
C ILE A 86 -21.24 -1.37 11.74
N SER A 87 -19.94 -1.08 11.56
CA SER A 87 -19.27 0.01 12.27
C SER A 87 -19.91 1.37 11.97
N CYS A 88 -20.25 1.64 10.71
CA CYS A 88 -20.97 2.84 10.28
C CYS A 88 -22.38 2.90 10.91
N ILE A 89 -23.17 1.82 10.83
CA ILE A 89 -24.53 1.76 11.37
C ILE A 89 -24.53 1.96 12.89
N LEU A 90 -23.64 1.27 13.61
CA LEU A 90 -23.53 1.39 15.07
C LEU A 90 -23.10 2.79 15.48
N THR A 91 -22.13 3.40 14.77
CA THR A 91 -21.71 4.79 15.02
C THR A 91 -22.88 5.75 14.82
N ALA A 92 -23.66 5.59 13.75
CA ALA A 92 -24.86 6.39 13.47
C ALA A 92 -25.92 6.26 14.57
N LEU A 93 -26.31 5.02 14.92
CA LEU A 93 -27.33 4.74 15.92
C LEU A 93 -26.95 5.26 17.31
N PHE A 94 -25.67 5.10 17.65
CA PHE A 94 -25.16 5.49 18.95
C PHE A 94 -25.09 7.02 19.12
N TYR A 95 -24.67 7.73 18.08
CA TYR A 95 -24.54 9.19 18.09
C TYR A 95 -25.89 9.91 18.30
N VAL A 96 -27.00 9.37 17.80
CA VAL A 96 -28.33 10.00 17.98
C VAL A 96 -28.73 10.12 19.45
N ASN A 97 -28.30 9.20 20.31
CA ASN A 97 -28.87 9.01 21.63
C ASN A 97 -27.91 9.24 22.81
N ASN A 98 -26.61 9.44 22.56
CA ASN A 98 -25.60 9.44 23.62
C ASN A 98 -24.59 10.58 23.50
N THR A 99 -24.16 11.07 24.66
CA THR A 99 -23.12 12.09 24.81
C THR A 99 -21.74 11.50 25.13
N SER A 100 -21.64 10.19 25.36
CA SER A 100 -20.39 9.51 25.74
C SER A 100 -19.59 9.11 24.51
N ILE A 101 -18.29 9.39 24.48
CA ILE A 101 -17.40 9.04 23.35
C ILE A 101 -16.94 7.58 23.39
N TRP A 102 -16.99 6.92 24.55
CA TRP A 102 -16.34 5.62 24.74
C TRP A 102 -16.86 4.48 23.86
N PRO A 103 -18.17 4.36 23.58
CA PRO A 103 -18.67 3.29 22.72
C PRO A 103 -18.18 3.38 21.27
N LEU A 104 -17.75 4.56 20.80
CA LEU A 104 -17.10 4.71 19.50
C LEU A 104 -15.89 3.77 19.37
N PHE A 105 -15.07 3.65 20.42
CA PHE A 105 -13.89 2.79 20.40
C PHE A 105 -14.24 1.31 20.20
N LEU A 106 -15.40 0.84 20.69
CA LEU A 106 -15.84 -0.53 20.41
C LEU A 106 -16.16 -0.73 18.93
N PHE A 107 -16.77 0.27 18.29
CA PHE A 107 -17.09 0.20 16.85
C PHE A 107 -15.83 0.30 15.99
N LEU A 108 -14.83 1.05 16.44
CA LEU A 108 -13.51 1.16 15.81
C LEU A 108 -12.73 -0.16 15.87
N VAL A 109 -12.92 -0.99 16.90
CA VAL A 109 -12.41 -2.38 16.92
C VAL A 109 -13.05 -3.20 15.80
N ILE A 110 -14.38 -3.15 15.67
CA ILE A 110 -15.10 -3.87 14.59
C ILE A 110 -14.57 -3.43 13.23
N GLN A 111 -14.37 -2.13 13.06
CA GLN A 111 -13.82 -1.56 11.84
C GLN A 111 -12.38 -2.04 11.57
N GLY A 112 -11.49 -2.02 12.56
CA GLY A 112 -10.10 -2.49 12.40
C GLY A 112 -10.01 -3.96 12.00
N VAL A 113 -10.85 -4.82 12.57
CA VAL A 113 -10.97 -6.21 12.10
C VAL A 113 -11.48 -6.24 10.66
N GLY A 114 -12.52 -5.47 10.34
CA GLY A 114 -13.09 -5.40 9.00
C GLY A 114 -12.09 -4.96 7.92
N LEU A 115 -11.27 -3.95 8.22
CA LEU A 115 -10.21 -3.47 7.33
C LEU A 115 -9.17 -4.57 7.05
N SER A 116 -8.70 -5.27 8.09
CA SER A 116 -7.74 -6.37 7.91
C SER A 116 -8.29 -7.53 7.08
N MET A 117 -9.60 -7.80 7.19
CA MET A 117 -10.28 -8.85 6.44
C MET A 117 -10.56 -8.46 4.99
N PHE A 118 -10.52 -7.17 4.66
CA PHE A 118 -10.72 -6.70 3.30
C PHE A 118 -9.39 -6.51 2.56
N TRP A 119 -8.50 -5.68 3.09
CA TRP A 119 -7.33 -5.19 2.36
C TRP A 119 -6.33 -6.28 1.98
N SER A 120 -5.75 -6.97 2.97
CA SER A 120 -4.75 -8.00 2.67
C SER A 120 -5.30 -9.17 1.84
N PRO A 121 -6.54 -9.65 2.08
CA PRO A 121 -7.16 -10.64 1.20
C PRO A 121 -7.41 -10.14 -0.23
N ASP A 122 -7.90 -8.91 -0.42
CA ASP A 122 -8.17 -8.35 -1.76
C ASP A 122 -6.89 -8.19 -2.58
N GLU A 123 -5.81 -7.69 -1.99
CA GLU A 123 -4.50 -7.61 -2.64
C GLU A 123 -3.96 -8.98 -3.03
N THR A 124 -4.14 -9.98 -2.16
CA THR A 124 -3.73 -11.36 -2.44
C THR A 124 -4.52 -11.95 -3.60
N LEU A 125 -5.83 -11.68 -3.69
CA LEU A 125 -6.68 -12.12 -4.80
C LEU A 125 -6.28 -11.45 -6.13
N ILE A 126 -5.95 -10.16 -6.10
CA ILE A 126 -5.45 -9.42 -7.28
C ILE A 126 -4.10 -9.99 -7.73
N GLY A 127 -3.20 -10.28 -6.79
CA GLY A 127 -1.94 -10.95 -7.07
C GLY A 127 -2.14 -12.33 -7.69
N ALA A 128 -3.07 -13.13 -7.16
CA ALA A 128 -3.38 -14.47 -7.65
C ALA A 128 -4.02 -14.48 -9.05
N GLU A 129 -4.74 -13.41 -9.43
CA GLU A 129 -5.29 -13.26 -10.77
C GLU A 129 -4.33 -12.66 -11.81
N SER A 130 -3.19 -12.13 -11.36
CA SER A 130 -2.22 -11.49 -12.25
C SER A 130 -1.41 -12.51 -13.05
N TYR A 131 -1.18 -12.22 -14.34
CA TYR A 131 -0.22 -12.96 -15.14
C TYR A 131 1.21 -12.58 -14.75
N ILE A 132 2.16 -13.48 -14.99
CA ILE A 132 3.58 -13.23 -14.74
C ILE A 132 4.04 -11.99 -15.51
N GLY A 133 4.62 -11.03 -14.79
CA GLY A 133 5.10 -9.76 -15.32
C GLY A 133 4.03 -8.66 -15.42
N GLU A 134 2.77 -8.96 -15.11
CA GLU A 134 1.68 -7.98 -15.06
C GLU A 134 1.33 -7.52 -13.63
N GLU A 135 2.01 -8.05 -12.61
CA GLU A 135 1.70 -7.79 -11.20
C GLU A 135 1.80 -6.30 -10.88
N ASN A 136 2.88 -5.63 -11.30
CA ASN A 136 3.04 -4.19 -11.08
C ASN A 136 1.94 -3.38 -11.77
N LYS A 137 1.53 -3.77 -12.98
CA LYS A 137 0.47 -3.09 -13.73
C LYS A 137 -0.88 -3.26 -13.01
N ASN A 138 -1.18 -4.46 -12.55
CA ASN A 138 -2.45 -4.78 -11.90
C ASN A 138 -2.57 -4.15 -10.51
N ILE A 139 -1.49 -4.16 -9.74
CA ILE A 139 -1.39 -3.46 -8.46
C ILE A 139 -1.49 -1.95 -8.66
N SER A 140 -0.88 -1.40 -9.72
CA SER A 140 -1.04 0.04 -10.02
C SER A 140 -2.48 0.40 -10.36
N TYR A 141 -3.22 -0.46 -11.09
CA TYR A 141 -4.65 -0.24 -11.34
C TYR A 141 -5.50 -0.30 -10.09
N PHE A 142 -5.21 -1.26 -9.22
CA PHE A 142 -5.83 -1.36 -7.90
C PHE A 142 -5.57 -0.10 -7.07
N ALA A 143 -4.32 0.32 -6.90
CA ALA A 143 -3.95 1.53 -6.17
C ALA A 143 -4.59 2.79 -6.77
N THR A 144 -4.69 2.87 -8.10
CA THR A 144 -5.38 3.96 -8.82
C THR A 144 -6.85 4.04 -8.42
N LEU A 145 -7.57 2.91 -8.49
CA LEU A 145 -9.00 2.86 -8.20
C LEU A 145 -9.29 3.00 -6.70
N SER A 146 -8.46 2.41 -5.84
CA SER A 146 -8.46 2.64 -4.40
C SER A 146 -8.36 4.14 -4.08
N ALA A 147 -7.28 4.81 -4.52
CA ALA A 147 -7.07 6.24 -4.26
C ALA A 147 -8.19 7.12 -4.83
N PHE A 148 -8.75 6.75 -5.97
CA PHE A 148 -9.92 7.45 -6.50
C PHE A 148 -11.14 7.29 -5.57
N GLY A 149 -11.36 6.09 -5.04
CA GLY A 149 -12.34 5.81 -4.00
C GLY A 149 -12.15 6.70 -2.77
N LYS A 150 -10.92 6.79 -2.25
CA LYS A 150 -10.55 7.69 -1.14
C LYS A 150 -10.91 9.14 -1.44
N ALA A 151 -10.52 9.63 -2.61
CA ALA A 151 -10.79 11.00 -3.04
C ALA A 151 -12.28 11.32 -2.96
N VAL A 152 -13.11 10.51 -3.63
CA VAL A 152 -14.55 10.74 -3.69
C VAL A 152 -15.17 10.55 -2.30
N GLY A 153 -14.69 9.59 -1.50
CA GLY A 153 -15.10 9.41 -0.10
C GLY A 153 -14.92 10.68 0.73
N PHE A 154 -13.75 11.31 0.68
CA PHE A 154 -13.47 12.57 1.37
C PHE A 154 -14.36 13.72 0.91
N LEU A 155 -14.53 13.89 -0.41
CA LEU A 155 -15.38 14.95 -0.96
C LEU A 155 -16.83 14.81 -0.48
N PHE A 156 -17.36 13.59 -0.54
CA PHE A 156 -18.74 13.30 -0.18
C PHE A 156 -18.96 13.37 1.32
N ALA A 157 -18.01 12.94 2.16
CA ALA A 157 -18.14 13.08 3.60
C ALA A 157 -18.18 14.54 4.04
N GLY A 158 -17.30 15.38 3.50
CA GLY A 158 -17.29 16.82 3.80
C GLY A 158 -18.61 17.49 3.39
N SER A 159 -19.19 17.05 2.28
CA SER A 159 -20.46 17.59 1.78
C SER A 159 -21.67 17.04 2.55
N ALA A 160 -21.70 15.74 2.85
CA ALA A 160 -22.79 15.07 3.53
C ALA A 160 -22.95 15.55 4.97
N THR A 161 -21.86 15.77 5.69
CA THR A 161 -21.92 16.32 7.06
C THR A 161 -22.62 17.68 7.10
N VAL A 162 -22.44 18.51 6.07
CA VAL A 162 -23.13 19.80 5.95
C VAL A 162 -24.59 19.66 5.52
N LEU A 163 -24.89 18.77 4.57
CA LEU A 163 -26.22 18.67 3.95
C LEU A 163 -27.22 17.84 4.76
N MET A 164 -26.77 16.76 5.39
CA MET A 164 -27.63 15.81 6.10
C MET A 164 -27.21 15.57 7.56
N GLY A 165 -26.10 16.14 8.02
CA GLY A 165 -25.57 15.92 9.37
C GLY A 165 -24.83 14.59 9.53
N ASN A 166 -24.17 14.41 10.68
CA ASN A 166 -23.25 13.29 10.92
C ASN A 166 -23.97 11.93 10.94
N THR A 167 -25.14 11.82 11.57
CA THR A 167 -25.92 10.57 11.64
C THR A 167 -26.23 10.00 10.26
N TYR A 168 -26.84 10.81 9.40
CA TYR A 168 -27.25 10.36 8.06
C TYR A 168 -26.04 10.14 7.15
N SER A 169 -24.95 10.87 7.37
CA SER A 169 -23.67 10.63 6.69
C SER A 169 -23.16 9.22 6.97
N PHE A 170 -23.18 8.73 8.21
CA PHE A 170 -22.76 7.37 8.51
C PHE A 170 -23.68 6.30 7.90
N TYR A 171 -25.00 6.50 7.88
CA TYR A 171 -25.90 5.57 7.16
C TYR A 171 -25.60 5.51 5.66
N PHE A 172 -25.33 6.67 5.05
CA PHE A 172 -24.91 6.73 3.66
C PHE A 172 -23.57 6.00 3.44
N GLY A 173 -22.60 6.19 4.32
CA GLY A 173 -21.33 5.47 4.32
C GLY A 173 -21.49 3.95 4.46
N ALA A 174 -22.53 3.47 5.14
CA ALA A 174 -22.82 2.03 5.29
C ALA A 174 -23.45 1.38 4.04
N LEU A 175 -24.09 2.16 3.16
CA LEU A 175 -24.79 1.61 2.00
C LEU A 175 -23.85 0.95 1.00
N LEU A 176 -22.71 1.59 0.73
CA LEU A 176 -21.74 1.10 -0.26
C LEU A 176 -21.11 -0.26 0.10
N PRO A 177 -20.59 -0.50 1.32
CA PRO A 177 -20.05 -1.81 1.66
C PRO A 177 -21.13 -2.90 1.62
N LEU A 178 -22.40 -2.59 1.89
CA LEU A 178 -23.51 -3.54 1.71
C LEU A 178 -23.75 -3.88 0.23
N ILE A 179 -23.64 -2.89 -0.67
CA ILE A 179 -23.70 -3.13 -2.13
C ILE A 179 -22.52 -3.99 -2.58
N ILE A 180 -21.31 -3.67 -2.11
CA ILE A 180 -20.09 -4.43 -2.43
C ILE A 180 -20.24 -5.87 -1.97
N PHE A 181 -20.74 -6.12 -0.76
CA PHE A 181 -21.00 -7.47 -0.26
C PHE A 181 -21.86 -8.32 -1.21
N VAL A 182 -22.80 -7.70 -1.93
CA VAL A 182 -23.64 -8.39 -2.92
C VAL A 182 -22.91 -8.61 -4.25
N VAL A 183 -22.09 -7.65 -4.67
CA VAL A 183 -21.43 -7.62 -5.99
C VAL A 183 -20.05 -8.27 -5.98
N PHE A 184 -19.47 -8.53 -4.81
CA PHE A 184 -18.11 -9.06 -4.67
C PHE A 184 -17.95 -10.39 -5.42
N PRO A 185 -16.86 -10.57 -6.20
CA PRO A 185 -16.63 -11.81 -6.96
C PRO A 185 -16.49 -13.03 -6.05
N ARG A 186 -17.50 -13.91 -6.06
CA ARG A 186 -17.53 -15.15 -5.23
C ARG A 186 -16.79 -16.34 -5.81
N ILE A 187 -16.58 -16.32 -7.13
CA ILE A 187 -15.93 -17.39 -7.88
C ILE A 187 -14.75 -16.76 -8.60
N PRO A 188 -13.54 -16.82 -8.02
CA PRO A 188 -12.37 -16.22 -8.65
C PRO A 188 -12.02 -16.98 -9.93
N GLY A 189 -11.59 -16.26 -10.97
CA GLY A 189 -11.25 -16.88 -12.25
C GLY A 189 -10.04 -17.81 -12.15
N TYR A 190 -9.11 -17.54 -11.20
CA TYR A 190 -7.85 -18.28 -11.09
C TYR A 190 -8.00 -19.72 -10.56
N LYS A 191 -9.02 -20.02 -9.73
CA LYS A 191 -9.22 -21.38 -9.17
C LYS A 191 -9.65 -22.41 -10.22
N ASN A 192 -10.23 -21.97 -11.33
CA ASN A 192 -10.74 -22.84 -12.39
C ASN A 192 -9.76 -23.00 -13.56
N ASP A 193 -8.61 -22.33 -13.53
CA ASP A 193 -7.67 -22.29 -14.64
C ASP A 193 -6.54 -23.32 -14.45
N GLN A 194 -6.90 -24.62 -14.43
CA GLN A 194 -5.93 -25.73 -14.36
C GLN A 194 -5.06 -25.85 -15.63
N THR A 195 -5.48 -25.20 -16.71
CA THR A 195 -4.85 -25.29 -18.03
C THR A 195 -3.76 -24.26 -18.28
N ASN A 196 -3.51 -23.35 -17.32
CA ASN A 196 -2.61 -22.23 -17.54
C ASN A 196 -1.30 -22.33 -16.73
N PRO A 197 -0.27 -23.01 -17.27
CA PRO A 197 1.02 -23.16 -16.61
C PRO A 197 1.71 -21.80 -16.36
N SER A 198 1.31 -20.71 -17.02
CA SER A 198 1.86 -19.38 -16.76
C SER A 198 1.40 -18.77 -15.43
N LYS A 199 0.39 -19.33 -14.74
CA LYS A 199 0.05 -18.95 -13.36
C LYS A 199 0.83 -19.79 -12.32
N VAL A 200 1.27 -20.99 -12.71
CA VAL A 200 2.05 -21.93 -11.88
C VAL A 200 3.55 -21.55 -11.84
N PHE A 201 4.00 -20.70 -12.76
CA PHE A 201 5.41 -20.27 -12.89
C PHE A 201 5.85 -19.16 -11.92
N GLN A 202 5.14 -18.94 -10.80
CA GLN A 202 5.59 -18.04 -9.71
C GLN A 202 6.97 -18.42 -9.14
N ASN A 203 7.45 -19.65 -9.36
CA ASN A 203 8.72 -20.14 -8.79
C ASN A 203 9.97 -19.98 -9.68
N ASN A 204 9.87 -19.50 -10.93
CA ASN A 204 11.04 -19.40 -11.83
C ASN A 204 11.32 -17.96 -12.27
N ALA A 205 10.89 -16.97 -11.49
CA ALA A 205 11.21 -15.57 -11.74
C ALA A 205 12.72 -15.40 -11.87
N VAL A 206 13.17 -14.96 -13.04
CA VAL A 206 14.54 -14.59 -13.36
C VAL A 206 15.14 -13.81 -12.19
N LYS A 207 16.25 -14.30 -11.62
CA LYS A 207 17.00 -13.68 -10.51
C LYS A 207 17.40 -12.24 -10.83
N ARG A 208 16.47 -11.29 -10.69
CA ARG A 208 16.75 -9.87 -10.62
C ARG A 208 16.83 -9.53 -9.14
N VAL A 209 17.96 -9.90 -8.51
CA VAL A 209 18.22 -9.49 -7.14
C VAL A 209 18.61 -8.02 -7.18
N HIS A 210 17.61 -7.15 -7.07
CA HIS A 210 17.85 -5.73 -6.92
C HIS A 210 18.39 -5.45 -5.51
N PRO A 211 19.22 -4.40 -5.33
CA PRO A 211 19.81 -4.10 -4.03
C PRO A 211 18.72 -3.86 -2.97
N LYS A 212 18.74 -4.65 -1.89
CA LYS A 212 17.77 -4.56 -0.77
C LYS A 212 17.69 -3.18 -0.12
N ILE A 213 18.72 -2.36 -0.30
CA ILE A 213 18.75 -0.98 0.20
C ILE A 213 17.56 -0.16 -0.31
N PHE A 214 17.10 -0.37 -1.55
CA PHE A 214 15.97 0.38 -2.11
C PHE A 214 14.67 0.10 -1.35
N TYR A 215 14.44 -1.17 -1.02
CA TYR A 215 13.32 -1.60 -0.18
C TYR A 215 13.41 -1.01 1.24
N TYR A 216 14.58 -1.10 1.89
CA TYR A 216 14.71 -0.54 3.24
C TYR A 216 14.55 0.99 3.25
N THR A 217 15.09 1.69 2.25
CA THR A 217 14.87 3.13 2.14
C THR A 217 13.43 3.48 1.83
N SER A 218 12.71 2.68 1.03
CA SER A 218 11.29 2.93 0.77
C SER A 218 10.44 2.69 2.02
N LEU A 219 10.76 1.71 2.86
CA LEU A 219 10.12 1.55 4.16
C LEU A 219 10.30 2.78 5.06
N ILE A 220 11.48 3.40 5.06
CA ILE A 220 11.73 4.64 5.81
C ILE A 220 10.94 5.80 5.21
N VAL A 221 10.91 5.95 3.88
CA VAL A 221 10.10 6.97 3.20
C VAL A 221 8.63 6.78 3.54
N HIS A 222 8.12 5.55 3.46
CA HIS A 222 6.76 5.19 3.82
C HIS A 222 6.48 5.56 5.27
N LEU A 223 7.27 5.06 6.23
CA LEU A 223 7.13 5.36 7.67
C LEU A 223 7.03 6.87 7.97
N PHE A 224 7.86 7.70 7.35
CA PHE A 224 7.86 9.13 7.67
C PHE A 224 6.84 9.93 6.83
N ASN A 225 6.78 9.75 5.50
CA ASN A 225 5.86 10.52 4.67
C ASN A 225 4.41 10.04 4.82
N TYR A 226 4.16 8.73 4.88
CA TYR A 226 2.82 8.20 5.14
C TYR A 226 2.34 8.59 6.53
N GLY A 227 3.24 8.66 7.52
CA GLY A 227 2.93 9.18 8.85
C GLY A 227 2.50 10.64 8.84
N ILE A 228 3.17 11.50 8.05
CA ILE A 228 2.75 12.90 7.87
C ILE A 228 1.37 12.97 7.19
N ILE A 229 1.14 12.15 6.16
CA ILE A 229 -0.15 12.09 5.47
C ILE A 229 -1.26 11.67 6.45
N ALA A 230 -1.02 10.63 7.26
CA ALA A 230 -1.94 10.18 8.30
C ALA A 230 -2.23 11.28 9.33
N ILE A 231 -1.21 12.02 9.77
CA ILE A 231 -1.37 13.15 10.69
C ILE A 231 -2.26 14.22 10.05
N VAL A 232 -2.02 14.59 8.78
CA VAL A 232 -2.83 15.60 8.10
C VAL A 232 -4.26 15.11 7.87
N GLN A 233 -4.46 13.86 7.45
CA GLN A 233 -5.80 13.31 7.20
C GLN A 233 -6.67 13.32 8.47
N ASN A 234 -6.08 13.09 9.65
CA ASN A 234 -6.83 12.98 10.90
C ASN A 234 -6.86 14.25 11.76
N GLN A 235 -5.70 14.87 11.98
CA GLN A 235 -5.57 15.99 12.94
C GLN A 235 -5.85 17.36 12.30
N TYR A 236 -5.74 17.46 10.97
CA TYR A 236 -5.85 18.75 10.29
C TYR A 236 -7.26 19.34 10.36
N VAL A 237 -8.31 18.54 10.50
CA VAL A 237 -9.69 19.03 10.69
C VAL A 237 -9.84 19.80 12.00
N ASP A 238 -9.20 19.36 13.07
CA ASP A 238 -9.22 20.08 14.34
C ASP A 238 -8.42 21.39 14.24
N TYR A 239 -7.24 21.34 13.62
CA TYR A 239 -6.41 22.52 13.35
C TYR A 239 -7.10 23.55 12.45
N ALA A 240 -7.67 23.12 11.32
CA ALA A 240 -8.40 23.97 10.39
C ALA A 240 -9.58 24.65 11.07
N THR A 241 -10.25 23.97 11.99
CA THR A 241 -11.33 24.56 12.77
C THR A 241 -10.81 25.61 13.77
N ASP A 242 -9.73 25.31 14.51
CA ASP A 242 -9.09 26.26 15.43
C ASP A 242 -8.65 27.55 14.74
N LYS A 243 -8.11 27.42 13.52
CA LYS A 243 -7.64 28.54 12.70
C LYS A 243 -8.69 29.12 11.77
N ASN A 244 -9.92 28.61 11.80
CA ASN A 244 -11.01 28.99 10.90
C ASN A 244 -10.59 29.00 9.42
N ILE A 245 -9.87 27.97 9.00
CA ILE A 245 -9.42 27.77 7.61
C ILE A 245 -10.62 27.27 6.82
N ILE A 246 -11.06 28.10 5.88
CA ILE A 246 -12.25 27.86 5.05
C ILE A 246 -11.99 28.23 3.60
N LEU A 247 -12.81 27.71 2.68
CA LEU A 247 -12.84 28.13 1.28
C LEU A 247 -13.82 29.28 1.12
N LYS A 248 -13.30 30.52 1.28
CA LYS A 248 -14.09 31.74 1.09
C LYS A 248 -14.76 31.73 -0.29
N GLY A 249 -16.08 31.91 -0.31
CA GLY A 249 -16.92 31.87 -1.52
C GLY A 249 -17.51 30.50 -1.84
N VAL A 250 -17.06 29.42 -1.19
CA VAL A 250 -17.60 28.06 -1.37
C VAL A 250 -18.35 27.62 -0.11
N SER A 251 -17.70 27.69 1.06
CA SER A 251 -18.31 27.30 2.34
C SER A 251 -17.62 27.95 3.53
N SER A 252 -18.39 28.18 4.60
CA SER A 252 -17.90 28.63 5.90
C SER A 252 -17.53 27.48 6.84
N THR A 253 -17.65 26.23 6.41
CA THR A 253 -17.42 25.06 7.26
C THR A 253 -16.01 24.49 7.04
N PRO A 254 -15.15 24.44 8.08
CA PRO A 254 -13.79 23.88 7.97
C PRO A 254 -13.74 22.41 7.53
N SER A 255 -14.68 21.57 7.93
CA SER A 255 -14.73 20.15 7.55
C SER A 255 -14.91 19.96 6.04
N LEU A 256 -15.74 20.77 5.39
CA LEU A 256 -15.89 20.75 3.93
C LEU A 256 -14.60 21.20 3.23
N PHE A 257 -13.91 22.20 3.77
CA PHE A 257 -12.58 22.57 3.26
C PHE A 257 -11.60 21.39 3.33
N VAL A 258 -11.51 20.71 4.48
CA VAL A 258 -10.62 19.54 4.64
C VAL A 258 -11.02 18.40 3.70
N GLY A 259 -12.32 18.14 3.52
CA GLY A 259 -12.80 17.16 2.55
C GLY A 259 -12.39 17.49 1.11
N ILE A 260 -12.48 18.75 0.68
CA ILE A 260 -12.03 19.19 -0.65
C ILE A 260 -10.51 19.14 -0.80
N PHE A 261 -9.77 19.48 0.26
CA PHE A 261 -8.32 19.39 0.32
C PHE A 261 -7.85 17.95 0.11
N LEU A 262 -8.41 17.01 0.88
CA LEU A 262 -8.08 15.58 0.80
C LEU A 262 -8.59 14.95 -0.51
N PHE A 263 -9.73 15.39 -1.04
CA PHE A 263 -10.16 15.01 -2.39
C PHE A 263 -9.11 15.40 -3.44
N SER A 264 -8.62 16.63 -3.40
CA SER A 264 -7.64 17.13 -4.37
C SER A 264 -6.31 16.39 -4.25
N GLU A 265 -5.86 16.14 -3.02
CA GLU A 265 -4.68 15.33 -2.71
C GLU A 265 -4.80 13.92 -3.30
N ASN A 266 -5.90 13.21 -3.05
CA ASN A 266 -6.10 11.85 -3.53
C ASN A 266 -6.33 11.78 -5.06
N VAL A 267 -6.93 12.80 -5.70
CA VAL A 267 -6.98 12.88 -7.17
C VAL A 267 -5.56 12.98 -7.76
N VAL A 268 -4.69 13.78 -7.16
CA VAL A 268 -3.30 13.89 -7.61
C VAL A 268 -2.53 12.59 -7.32
N GLN A 269 -2.82 11.91 -6.21
CA GLN A 269 -2.32 10.57 -5.92
C GLN A 269 -2.74 9.57 -7.01
N THR A 270 -4.01 9.54 -7.41
CA THR A 270 -4.53 8.71 -8.52
C THR A 270 -3.77 8.97 -9.82
N ILE A 271 -3.57 10.24 -10.19
CA ILE A 271 -2.80 10.62 -11.38
C ILE A 271 -1.36 10.10 -11.28
N THR A 272 -0.77 10.20 -10.09
CA THR A 272 0.61 9.76 -9.83
C THR A 272 0.74 8.25 -10.03
N PHE A 273 -0.20 7.43 -9.55
CA PHE A 273 -0.21 5.98 -9.83
C PHE A 273 -0.26 5.67 -11.32
N VAL A 274 -1.10 6.38 -12.08
CA VAL A 274 -1.18 6.20 -13.54
C VAL A 274 0.14 6.55 -14.23
N VAL A 275 0.81 7.63 -13.80
CA VAL A 275 2.10 8.06 -14.36
C VAL A 275 3.21 7.06 -14.01
N LEU A 276 3.36 6.72 -12.73
CA LEU A 276 4.42 5.81 -12.26
C LEU A 276 4.21 4.36 -12.71
N GLY A 277 2.97 3.93 -12.92
CA GLY A 277 2.65 2.63 -13.52
C GLY A 277 3.07 2.51 -14.99
N LYS A 278 3.17 3.64 -15.71
CA LYS A 278 3.57 3.68 -17.13
C LYS A 278 5.04 4.02 -17.34
N TRP A 279 5.66 4.73 -16.40
CA TRP A 279 7.03 5.23 -16.52
C TRP A 279 7.98 4.48 -15.60
N VAL A 280 9.05 3.90 -16.12
CA VAL A 280 10.03 3.10 -15.37
C VAL A 280 11.17 3.95 -14.79
N GLY A 281 11.34 5.20 -15.26
CA GLY A 281 12.51 6.05 -14.95
C GLY A 281 12.61 6.52 -13.49
N TRP A 282 11.60 6.26 -12.66
CA TRP A 282 11.67 6.52 -11.22
C TRP A 282 12.30 5.36 -10.43
N GLN A 283 12.28 4.14 -10.98
CA GLN A 283 12.69 2.93 -10.28
C GLN A 283 14.19 2.94 -9.98
N TYR A 284 14.57 2.49 -8.80
CA TYR A 284 15.94 2.36 -8.31
C TYR A 284 16.75 3.68 -8.29
N HIS A 285 16.07 4.81 -8.04
CA HIS A 285 16.70 6.12 -7.92
C HIS A 285 16.43 6.76 -6.54
N GLN A 286 17.41 6.69 -5.63
CA GLN A 286 17.29 7.24 -4.27
C GLN A 286 17.00 8.75 -4.22
N ARG A 287 17.37 9.50 -5.27
CA ARG A 287 17.07 10.94 -5.35
C ARG A 287 15.58 11.25 -5.24
N TYR A 288 14.69 10.38 -5.74
CA TYR A 288 13.25 10.63 -5.64
C TYR A 288 12.74 10.47 -4.20
N ASN A 289 13.33 9.56 -3.41
CA ASN A 289 13.06 9.47 -1.97
C ASN A 289 13.42 10.77 -1.24
N LEU A 290 14.57 11.37 -1.57
CA LEU A 290 14.99 12.65 -0.99
C LEU A 290 14.11 13.82 -1.45
N ILE A 291 13.75 13.86 -2.74
CA ILE A 291 12.83 14.87 -3.28
C ILE A 291 11.46 14.78 -2.59
N ALA A 292 10.96 13.58 -2.31
CA ALA A 292 9.70 13.37 -1.61
C ALA A 292 9.71 14.01 -0.21
N PHE A 293 10.80 13.85 0.56
CA PHE A 293 10.94 14.53 1.85
C PHE A 293 11.02 16.05 1.74
N VAL A 294 11.75 16.58 0.75
CA VAL A 294 11.82 18.03 0.52
C VAL A 294 10.43 18.57 0.16
N ALA A 295 9.68 17.89 -0.70
CA ALA A 295 8.33 18.27 -1.06
C ALA A 295 7.38 18.24 0.16
N MET A 296 7.43 17.19 0.98
CA MET A 296 6.62 17.10 2.21
C MET A 296 7.03 18.10 3.28
N PHE A 297 8.30 18.49 3.35
CA PHE A 297 8.75 19.57 4.22
C PHE A 297 8.14 20.91 3.78
N VAL A 298 8.17 21.21 2.47
CA VAL A 298 7.53 22.40 1.90
C VAL A 298 6.02 22.39 2.16
N VAL A 299 5.35 21.26 1.99
CA VAL A 299 3.93 21.08 2.36
C VAL A 299 3.73 21.41 3.84
N SER A 300 4.52 20.80 4.73
CA SER A 300 4.39 20.99 6.19
C SER A 300 4.58 22.45 6.61
N CYS A 301 5.57 23.15 6.03
CA CYS A 301 5.77 24.58 6.24
C CYS A 301 4.61 25.41 5.66
N GLY A 302 4.13 25.06 4.47
CA GLY A 302 3.00 25.71 3.82
C GLY A 302 1.73 25.66 4.65
N LEU A 303 1.36 24.46 5.12
CA LEU A 303 0.20 24.25 5.99
C LEU A 303 0.33 25.00 7.33
N PHE A 304 1.56 25.21 7.82
CA PHE A 304 1.82 25.96 9.04
C PHE A 304 1.69 27.48 8.85
N ILE A 305 2.25 28.02 7.77
CA ILE A 305 2.34 29.47 7.52
C ILE A 305 1.03 30.05 7.00
N PHE A 306 0.31 29.32 6.13
CA PHE A 306 -0.86 29.85 5.46
C PHE A 306 -2.16 29.42 6.15
N THR A 307 -3.02 30.41 6.42
CA THR A 307 -4.38 30.19 6.95
C THR A 307 -5.47 30.47 5.91
N ASN A 308 -5.11 31.00 4.75
CA ASN A 308 -6.03 31.17 3.63
C ASN A 308 -6.28 29.80 2.97
N GLY A 309 -7.53 29.31 3.02
CA GLY A 309 -7.88 27.98 2.50
C GLY A 309 -7.47 27.77 1.05
N TRP A 310 -7.59 28.78 0.17
CA TRP A 310 -7.17 28.67 -1.22
C TRP A 310 -5.66 28.54 -1.40
N MET A 311 -4.87 29.21 -0.56
CA MET A 311 -3.41 29.03 -0.56
C MET A 311 -3.02 27.66 -0.03
N VAL A 312 -3.72 27.20 1.02
CA VAL A 312 -3.51 25.85 1.57
C VAL A 312 -3.80 24.77 0.52
N MET A 313 -4.85 24.93 -0.29
CA MET A 313 -5.21 23.97 -1.35
C MET A 313 -4.05 23.69 -2.32
N ILE A 314 -3.17 24.65 -2.59
CA ILE A 314 -2.02 24.44 -3.48
C ILE A 314 -1.11 23.31 -2.98
N PHE A 315 -0.99 23.15 -1.65
CA PHE A 315 -0.16 22.11 -1.05
C PHE A 315 -0.75 20.70 -1.15
N SER A 316 -2.03 20.56 -1.50
CA SER A 316 -2.63 19.23 -1.79
C SER A 316 -1.96 18.54 -2.99
N VAL A 317 -1.45 19.33 -3.95
CA VAL A 317 -0.82 18.82 -5.17
C VAL A 317 0.51 18.11 -4.88
N PRO A 318 1.54 18.77 -4.31
CA PRO A 318 2.79 18.09 -3.97
C PRO A 318 2.58 16.99 -2.91
N MET A 319 1.63 17.16 -1.99
CA MET A 319 1.29 16.10 -1.03
C MET A 319 0.77 14.85 -1.73
N GLY A 320 -0.18 14.98 -2.65
CA GLY A 320 -0.73 13.85 -3.41
C GLY A 320 0.29 13.18 -4.33
N MET A 321 1.22 13.95 -4.92
CA MET A 321 2.34 13.39 -5.68
C MET A 321 3.25 12.55 -4.79
N VAL A 322 3.56 13.02 -3.58
CA VAL A 322 4.38 12.26 -2.64
C VAL A 322 3.63 11.02 -2.18
N ALA A 323 2.35 11.13 -1.82
CA ALA A 323 1.49 10.01 -1.41
C ALA A 323 1.42 8.91 -2.49
N GLY A 324 1.36 9.28 -3.77
CA GLY A 324 1.34 8.32 -4.87
C GLY A 324 2.71 7.68 -5.09
N TYR A 325 3.77 8.48 -5.03
CA TYR A 325 5.13 7.99 -5.18
C TYR A 325 5.54 7.02 -4.08
N GLU A 326 5.32 7.40 -2.83
CA GLU A 326 5.77 6.63 -1.68
C GLU A 326 5.08 5.26 -1.61
N LEU A 327 3.75 5.21 -1.82
CA LEU A 327 3.01 3.96 -1.81
C LEU A 327 3.40 3.06 -2.99
N GLN A 328 3.51 3.62 -4.20
CA GLN A 328 3.93 2.86 -5.37
C GLN A 328 5.35 2.30 -5.21
N ALA A 329 6.27 3.10 -4.67
CA ALA A 329 7.63 2.68 -4.42
C ALA A 329 7.68 1.56 -3.36
N ASN A 330 6.91 1.69 -2.29
CA ASN A 330 6.82 0.69 -1.23
C ASN A 330 6.30 -0.66 -1.76
N LEU A 331 5.19 -0.65 -2.51
CA LEU A 331 4.62 -1.85 -3.12
C LEU A 331 5.58 -2.49 -4.14
N TYR A 332 6.13 -1.68 -5.05
CA TYR A 332 7.03 -2.16 -6.09
C TYR A 332 8.32 -2.79 -5.51
N TYR A 333 8.97 -2.13 -4.54
CA TYR A 333 10.18 -2.68 -3.94
C TYR A 333 9.89 -3.88 -3.03
N SER A 334 8.73 -3.95 -2.38
CA SER A 334 8.29 -5.14 -1.62
C SER A 334 8.21 -6.38 -2.49
N ILE A 335 7.70 -6.23 -3.72
CA ILE A 335 7.55 -7.34 -4.64
C ILE A 335 8.91 -7.67 -5.28
N THR A 336 9.75 -6.68 -5.58
CA THR A 336 11.01 -6.94 -6.31
C THR A 336 12.20 -7.32 -5.44
N VAL A 337 12.11 -7.23 -4.10
CA VAL A 337 13.27 -7.46 -3.20
C VAL A 337 13.65 -8.94 -3.02
N SER A 338 12.69 -9.86 -3.15
CA SER A 338 12.90 -11.29 -2.87
C SER A 338 11.78 -12.13 -3.46
N GLU A 339 12.03 -13.44 -3.64
CA GLU A 339 11.03 -14.47 -4.01
C GLU A 339 9.90 -14.59 -2.98
N ALA A 340 10.16 -14.20 -1.71
CA ALA A 340 9.16 -14.23 -0.64
C ALA A 340 8.22 -13.01 -0.67
N HIS A 341 7.60 -12.72 -1.81
CA HIS A 341 6.81 -11.51 -2.09
C HIS A 341 5.78 -11.19 -0.98
N GLY A 342 4.95 -12.18 -0.61
CA GLY A 342 3.91 -12.00 0.41
C GLY A 342 4.45 -11.62 1.80
N LYS A 343 5.65 -12.10 2.17
CA LYS A 343 6.29 -11.73 3.44
C LYS A 343 6.69 -10.25 3.45
N TYR A 344 7.32 -9.77 2.37
CA TYR A 344 7.79 -8.39 2.29
C TYR A 344 6.64 -7.41 2.10
N LEU A 345 5.59 -7.81 1.38
CA LEU A 345 4.35 -7.05 1.30
C LEU A 345 3.68 -6.93 2.68
N GLY A 346 3.50 -8.05 3.39
CA GLY A 346 2.91 -8.04 4.74
C GLY A 346 3.71 -7.25 5.77
N ILE A 347 5.06 -7.24 5.69
CA ILE A 347 5.89 -6.36 6.53
C ILE A 347 5.63 -4.88 6.21
N SER A 348 5.47 -4.56 4.92
CA SER A 348 5.27 -3.19 4.48
C SER A 348 3.89 -2.68 4.87
N GLU A 349 2.85 -3.51 4.77
CA GLU A 349 1.51 -3.23 5.28
C GLU A 349 1.50 -3.07 6.80
N PHE A 350 2.14 -3.97 7.54
CA PHE A 350 2.30 -3.81 8.99
C PHE A 350 2.95 -2.46 9.34
N ILE A 351 4.01 -2.08 8.63
CA ILE A 351 4.67 -0.78 8.86
C ILE A 351 3.74 0.37 8.49
N GLY A 352 3.04 0.31 7.36
CA GLY A 352 2.10 1.34 6.93
C GLY A 352 0.98 1.56 7.93
N GLU A 353 0.35 0.49 8.39
CA GLU A 353 -0.76 0.52 9.33
C GLU A 353 -0.32 0.97 10.73
N MET A 354 0.82 0.47 11.22
CA MET A 354 1.38 0.95 12.48
C MET A 354 1.79 2.42 12.41
N THR A 355 2.26 2.88 11.25
CA THR A 355 2.59 4.29 11.01
C THR A 355 1.34 5.15 11.06
N TYR A 356 0.28 4.72 10.36
CA TYR A 356 -1.00 5.41 10.30
C TYR A 356 -1.71 5.40 11.67
N SER A 357 -1.44 4.39 12.51
CA SER A 357 -1.89 4.30 13.90
C SER A 357 -1.11 5.22 14.85
N LEU A 358 0.22 5.08 14.89
CA LEU A 358 1.04 5.71 15.94
C LEU A 358 1.29 7.20 15.67
N SER A 359 1.38 7.64 14.40
CA SER A 359 1.72 9.02 14.07
C SER A 359 0.62 10.01 14.52
N PRO A 360 -0.67 9.79 14.19
CA PRO A 360 -1.75 10.65 14.69
C PRO A 360 -1.90 10.61 16.22
N LEU A 361 -1.67 9.45 16.85
CA LEU A 361 -1.70 9.34 18.32
C LEU A 361 -0.62 10.18 18.99
N LEU A 362 0.63 10.06 18.52
CA LEU A 362 1.74 10.85 19.03
C LEU A 362 1.44 12.34 18.88
N VAL A 363 1.01 12.78 17.70
CA VAL A 363 0.60 14.17 17.48
C VAL A 363 -0.55 14.58 18.38
N GLY A 364 -1.57 13.74 18.54
CA GLY A 364 -2.70 13.99 19.43
C GLY A 364 -2.26 14.24 20.87
N ILE A 365 -1.32 13.44 21.39
CA ILE A 365 -0.72 13.64 22.72
C ILE A 365 -0.07 15.03 22.81
N PHE A 366 0.80 15.40 21.87
CA PHE A 366 1.47 16.70 21.89
C PHE A 366 0.52 17.88 21.70
N CYS A 367 -0.48 17.73 20.83
CA CYS A 367 -1.50 18.76 20.59
C CYS A 367 -2.37 19.00 21.82
N SER A 368 -2.77 17.94 22.55
CA SER A 368 -3.55 18.05 23.79
C SER A 368 -2.71 18.43 25.02
N ALA A 369 -1.41 18.13 25.03
CA ALA A 369 -0.53 18.49 26.14
C ALA A 369 0.00 19.92 26.03
N LEU A 370 0.24 20.40 24.80
CA LEU A 370 0.94 21.65 24.54
C LEU A 370 0.09 22.60 23.69
N SER A 371 0.03 22.38 22.37
CA SER A 371 -0.79 23.19 21.45
C SER A 371 -0.95 22.51 20.09
N ARG A 372 -1.98 22.90 19.33
CA ARG A 372 -2.23 22.38 17.97
C ARG A 372 -1.11 22.65 16.96
N VAL A 373 -0.23 23.61 17.25
CA VAL A 373 0.95 23.90 16.41
C VAL A 373 1.92 22.71 16.35
N TRP A 374 1.92 21.85 17.39
CA TRP A 374 2.81 20.69 17.44
C TRP A 374 2.57 19.67 16.33
N MET A 375 1.37 19.63 15.74
CA MET A 375 1.10 18.87 14.52
C MET A 375 2.10 19.21 13.41
N HIS A 376 2.32 20.51 13.15
CA HIS A 376 3.26 20.95 12.11
C HIS A 376 4.72 20.74 12.52
N ILE A 377 5.05 20.97 13.79
CA ILE A 377 6.42 20.77 14.30
C ILE A 377 6.82 19.31 14.14
N ILE A 378 5.94 18.37 14.47
CA ILE A 378 6.17 16.94 14.32
C ILE A 378 6.31 16.58 12.84
N ASN A 379 5.41 17.06 11.97
CA ASN A 379 5.51 16.80 10.52
C ASN A 379 6.84 17.29 9.92
N MET A 380 7.27 18.52 10.27
CA MET A 380 8.57 19.06 9.85
C MET A 380 9.73 18.24 10.40
N SER A 381 9.65 17.80 11.65
CA SER A 381 10.68 16.96 12.28
C SER A 381 10.79 15.59 11.61
N MET A 382 9.65 14.96 11.29
CA MET A 382 9.58 13.70 10.55
C MET A 382 10.24 13.82 9.16
N CYS A 383 10.01 14.93 8.45
CA CYS A 383 10.69 15.19 7.17
C CYS A 383 12.21 15.28 7.33
N VAL A 384 12.70 16.05 8.31
CA VAL A 384 14.14 16.26 8.52
C VAL A 384 14.84 14.96 8.94
N ILE A 385 14.23 14.21 9.85
CA ILE A 385 14.75 12.92 10.32
C ILE A 385 14.77 11.91 9.17
N GLY A 386 13.65 11.75 8.45
CA GLY A 386 13.54 10.85 7.31
C GLY A 386 14.53 11.19 6.18
N PHE A 387 14.64 12.47 5.82
CA PHE A 387 15.62 12.95 4.84
C PHE A 387 17.06 12.61 5.26
N THR A 388 17.39 12.83 6.53
CA THR A 388 18.73 12.55 7.06
C THR A 388 19.05 11.06 7.00
N ILE A 389 18.13 10.19 7.43
CA ILE A 389 18.32 8.73 7.40
C ILE A 389 18.53 8.23 5.97
N VAL A 390 17.65 8.63 5.04
CA VAL A 390 17.76 8.22 3.62
C VAL A 390 18.98 8.83 2.95
N GLY A 391 19.34 10.07 3.30
CA GLY A 391 20.55 10.74 2.80
C GLY A 391 21.82 10.00 3.19
N VAL A 392 21.94 9.63 4.47
CA VAL A 392 23.06 8.82 4.97
C VAL A 392 23.08 7.44 4.29
N ALA A 393 21.94 6.75 4.21
CA ALA A 393 21.85 5.46 3.53
C ALA A 393 22.29 5.54 2.06
N THR A 394 21.89 6.62 1.37
CA THR A 394 22.26 6.87 -0.04
C THR A 394 23.75 7.12 -0.19
N LEU A 395 24.36 7.95 0.67
CA LEU A 395 25.80 8.23 0.65
C LEU A 395 26.62 6.96 0.95
N LEU A 396 26.19 6.15 1.91
CA LEU A 396 26.83 4.88 2.23
C LEU A 396 26.76 3.92 1.05
N TYR A 397 25.59 3.78 0.42
CA TYR A 397 25.40 2.94 -0.77
C TYR A 397 26.26 3.39 -1.95
N GLN A 398 26.31 4.69 -2.23
CA GLN A 398 27.17 5.23 -3.30
C GLN A 398 28.64 4.95 -3.02
N LYS A 399 29.09 5.12 -1.77
CA LYS A 399 30.46 4.86 -1.38
C LYS A 399 30.81 3.38 -1.60
N THR A 400 30.03 2.44 -1.07
CA THR A 400 30.32 1.00 -1.20
C THR A 400 30.30 0.53 -2.65
N HIS A 401 29.31 0.93 -3.44
CA HIS A 401 29.20 0.49 -4.84
C HIS A 401 30.27 1.12 -5.75
N LEU A 402 30.75 2.33 -5.45
CA LEU A 402 31.89 2.92 -6.15
C LEU A 402 33.21 2.20 -5.83
N PHE A 403 33.37 1.68 -4.60
CA PHE A 403 34.51 0.85 -4.23
C PHE A 403 34.48 -0.49 -4.98
N ASP A 404 33.34 -1.19 -5.02
CA ASP A 404 33.22 -2.46 -5.73
C ASP A 404 33.49 -2.33 -7.24
N LYS A 405 32.98 -1.27 -7.88
CA LYS A 405 33.20 -1.05 -9.32
C LYS A 405 34.67 -0.79 -9.67
N LYS A 406 35.42 -0.13 -8.77
CA LYS A 406 36.87 0.07 -8.93
C LYS A 406 37.65 -1.24 -8.79
N ILE A 407 37.30 -2.07 -7.80
CA ILE A 407 37.96 -3.37 -7.57
C ILE A 407 37.73 -4.33 -8.74
N THR A 408 36.54 -4.35 -9.33
CA THR A 408 36.24 -5.22 -10.47
C THR A 408 36.91 -4.73 -11.77
N GLN A 409 37.03 -3.41 -11.97
CA GLN A 409 37.76 -2.86 -13.14
C GLN A 409 39.28 -3.08 -13.07
N GLU A 410 39.89 -3.16 -11.88
CA GLU A 410 41.32 -3.47 -11.75
C GLU A 410 41.66 -4.95 -11.97
N ASN A 411 40.68 -5.87 -11.85
CA ASN A 411 40.94 -7.32 -11.86
C ASN A 411 40.41 -8.08 -13.08
N THR A 412 39.81 -7.41 -14.06
CA THR A 412 39.30 -8.08 -15.27
C THR A 412 40.02 -7.56 -16.51
N PRO A 413 40.96 -8.31 -17.12
CA PRO A 413 41.45 -7.96 -18.45
C PRO A 413 40.28 -7.96 -19.43
N ILE A 414 40.18 -6.90 -20.22
CA ILE A 414 39.05 -6.61 -21.10
C ILE A 414 39.02 -7.66 -22.23
N GLU A 415 38.21 -8.71 -22.08
CA GLU A 415 37.78 -9.56 -23.19
C GLU A 415 36.48 -8.99 -23.78
N LEU A 416 36.53 -8.73 -25.09
CA LEU A 416 35.58 -7.97 -25.89
C LEU A 416 34.35 -8.82 -26.29
N GLU A 417 33.71 -9.53 -25.36
CA GLU A 417 32.65 -10.51 -25.68
C GLU A 417 31.20 -9.99 -25.58
N ASP A 418 30.98 -8.83 -24.94
CA ASP A 418 29.63 -8.36 -24.56
C ASP A 418 28.83 -7.64 -25.68
N LEU A 419 29.42 -7.41 -26.86
CA LEU A 419 28.68 -6.85 -28.01
C LEU A 419 27.84 -7.89 -28.77
N SER A 420 27.95 -9.18 -28.45
CA SER A 420 27.19 -10.26 -29.10
C SER A 420 25.82 -10.53 -28.45
N ARG A 421 25.61 -10.12 -27.19
CA ARG A 421 24.41 -10.45 -26.39
C ARG A 421 23.22 -9.51 -26.61
N THR A 422 23.45 -8.26 -27.01
CA THR A 422 22.36 -7.32 -27.34
C THR A 422 21.63 -7.71 -28.63
N SER A 423 22.31 -8.38 -29.56
CA SER A 423 21.72 -8.90 -30.80
C SER A 423 20.76 -10.07 -30.59
N SER A 424 20.94 -10.88 -29.55
CA SER A 424 20.09 -12.07 -29.33
C SER A 424 18.77 -11.72 -28.63
N MET A 425 18.76 -10.74 -27.73
CA MET A 425 17.53 -10.30 -27.05
C MET A 425 16.55 -9.57 -27.99
N GLU A 426 17.04 -8.85 -28.99
CA GLU A 426 16.19 -8.22 -30.02
C GLU A 426 15.47 -9.28 -30.87
N LYS A 427 16.18 -10.35 -31.25
CA LYS A 427 15.59 -11.51 -31.97
C LYS A 427 14.52 -12.25 -31.17
N THR A 428 14.71 -12.42 -29.85
CA THR A 428 13.70 -13.09 -29.00
C THR A 428 12.42 -12.27 -28.90
N ARG A 429 12.55 -10.94 -28.80
CA ARG A 429 11.41 -10.01 -28.67
C ARG A 429 10.55 -9.95 -29.93
N ASP A 430 11.17 -9.88 -31.11
CA ASP A 430 10.45 -9.87 -32.39
C ASP A 430 9.67 -11.18 -32.64
N SER A 431 10.16 -12.30 -32.10
CA SER A 431 9.45 -13.59 -32.20
C SER A 431 8.20 -13.67 -31.32
N MET A 432 8.23 -13.05 -30.13
CA MET A 432 7.08 -13.03 -29.21
C MET A 432 5.96 -12.10 -29.67
N ASP A 433 6.31 -10.96 -30.27
CA ASP A 433 5.34 -10.03 -30.84
C ASP A 433 4.69 -10.60 -32.11
N SER A 434 5.45 -11.35 -32.92
CA SER A 434 4.92 -12.11 -34.06
C SER A 434 3.95 -13.23 -33.64
N ALA A 435 4.26 -13.94 -32.54
CA ALA A 435 3.38 -14.98 -31.98
C ALA A 435 2.06 -14.40 -31.45
N ARG A 436 2.08 -13.21 -30.84
CA ARG A 436 0.87 -12.49 -30.39
C ARG A 436 -0.02 -12.04 -31.55
N ALA A 437 0.58 -11.54 -32.64
CA ALA A 437 -0.16 -11.14 -33.83
C ALA A 437 -0.88 -12.32 -34.52
N LEU A 438 -0.30 -13.52 -34.46
CA LEU A 438 -0.89 -14.76 -34.99
C LEU A 438 -2.05 -15.32 -34.12
N THR A 439 -2.13 -14.94 -32.84
CA THR A 439 -3.16 -15.46 -31.90
C THR A 439 -4.48 -14.69 -31.89
N SER A 440 -4.63 -13.60 -32.67
CA SER A 440 -5.90 -12.86 -32.71
C SER A 440 -6.94 -13.44 -33.68
N MET A 441 -6.67 -14.57 -34.34
CA MET A 441 -7.58 -15.11 -35.35
C MET A 441 -7.93 -16.59 -35.29
N ASP A 442 -7.25 -17.47 -34.53
CA ASP A 442 -7.73 -18.85 -34.37
C ASP A 442 -7.31 -19.47 -33.03
N GLY A 443 -8.26 -20.19 -32.42
CA GLY A 443 -8.31 -20.55 -31.02
C GLY A 443 -7.15 -21.40 -30.47
N ASN A 444 -6.85 -21.13 -29.20
CA ASN A 444 -6.26 -21.91 -28.09
C ASN A 444 -5.15 -22.97 -28.32
N ASP A 445 -5.13 -23.70 -29.44
CA ASP A 445 -4.22 -24.83 -29.66
C ASP A 445 -2.85 -24.39 -30.18
N ASN A 446 -2.76 -23.29 -30.93
CA ASN A 446 -1.50 -22.80 -31.48
C ASN A 446 -0.56 -22.21 -30.42
N TYR A 447 -1.10 -21.56 -29.39
CA TYR A 447 -0.30 -21.01 -28.30
C TYR A 447 0.31 -22.13 -27.44
N ARG A 448 -0.47 -23.18 -27.15
CA ARG A 448 0.01 -24.38 -26.44
C ARG A 448 1.12 -25.08 -27.21
N ASN A 449 0.96 -25.24 -28.53
CA ASN A 449 1.98 -25.84 -29.38
C ASN A 449 3.26 -24.98 -29.49
N ALA A 450 3.13 -23.65 -29.52
CA ALA A 450 4.26 -22.73 -29.51
C ALA A 450 5.07 -22.81 -28.20
N ILE A 451 4.40 -22.92 -27.04
CA ILE A 451 5.06 -23.11 -25.74
C ILE A 451 5.76 -24.47 -25.68
N LEU A 452 5.08 -25.55 -26.09
CA LEU A 452 5.67 -26.89 -26.09
C LEU A 452 6.89 -26.96 -27.01
N LYS A 453 6.84 -26.29 -28.16
CA LYS A 453 7.96 -26.18 -29.09
C LYS A 453 9.13 -25.43 -28.45
N ALA A 454 8.89 -24.27 -27.83
CA ALA A 454 9.94 -23.49 -27.15
C ALA A 454 10.59 -24.27 -25.98
N ILE A 455 9.82 -25.05 -25.21
CA ILE A 455 10.35 -25.91 -24.14
C ILE A 455 11.20 -27.05 -24.71
N THR A 456 10.80 -27.62 -25.85
CA THR A 456 11.52 -28.71 -26.52
C THR A 456 12.83 -28.18 -27.10
N GLU A 457 12.79 -27.02 -27.78
CA GLU A 457 13.97 -26.34 -28.32
C GLU A 457 14.94 -25.94 -27.20
N ALA A 458 14.45 -25.40 -26.07
CA ALA A 458 15.31 -25.07 -24.92
C ALA A 458 15.96 -26.31 -24.27
N LYS A 459 15.31 -27.48 -24.36
CA LYS A 459 15.87 -28.77 -23.92
C LYS A 459 16.92 -29.30 -24.90
N GLU A 460 16.69 -29.11 -26.19
CA GLU A 460 17.59 -29.54 -27.26
C GLU A 460 18.82 -28.64 -27.39
N GLU A 461 18.72 -27.35 -27.04
CA GLU A 461 19.83 -26.38 -26.99
C GLU A 461 20.70 -26.50 -25.73
N SER A 462 20.39 -27.40 -24.81
CA SER A 462 21.21 -27.70 -23.62
C SER A 462 22.02 -29.02 -23.67
N PRO A 463 22.66 -29.43 -24.80
CA PRO A 463 23.31 -30.72 -24.87
C PRO A 463 24.80 -30.63 -24.48
N GLU A 464 25.16 -30.06 -23.32
CA GLU A 464 26.53 -30.21 -22.81
C GLU A 464 26.77 -29.88 -21.32
N ILE A 465 25.85 -30.25 -20.42
CA ILE A 465 26.18 -30.33 -18.98
C ILE A 465 25.55 -31.60 -18.38
N ASN A 466 26.01 -32.77 -18.82
CA ASN A 466 25.77 -34.04 -18.12
C ASN A 466 26.91 -35.04 -18.40
N LYS A 467 28.09 -34.69 -17.91
CA LYS A 467 29.13 -35.65 -17.49
C LYS A 467 29.59 -35.26 -16.08
N ALA A 468 28.66 -35.28 -15.13
CA ALA A 468 28.98 -35.29 -13.71
C ALA A 468 28.55 -36.65 -13.16
N THR A 469 29.54 -37.39 -12.70
CA THR A 469 29.45 -38.67 -11.99
C THR A 469 28.36 -38.62 -10.91
N PRO A 470 27.48 -39.63 -10.79
CA PRO A 470 26.49 -39.65 -9.72
C PRO A 470 27.19 -39.68 -8.36
N PRO A 471 26.68 -38.93 -7.35
CA PRO A 471 27.23 -39.03 -6.00
C PRO A 471 26.94 -40.42 -5.44
N MET A 472 27.99 -41.10 -5.04
CA MET A 472 27.95 -42.36 -4.32
C MET A 472 27.03 -42.23 -3.10
N ASN A 473 26.11 -43.18 -2.98
CA ASN A 473 25.04 -43.21 -1.99
C ASN A 473 25.67 -43.46 -0.61
N LYS A 474 25.64 -42.46 0.30
CA LYS A 474 26.14 -42.57 1.70
C LYS A 474 25.44 -43.66 2.53
N THR A 475 24.42 -44.31 1.99
CA THR A 475 23.69 -45.40 2.62
C THR A 475 24.46 -46.73 2.58
N GLU A 476 25.38 -46.95 1.63
CA GLU A 476 26.16 -48.21 1.55
C GLU A 476 27.36 -48.25 2.52
N GLU A 477 27.89 -47.10 2.96
CA GLU A 477 28.97 -47.05 3.95
C GLU A 477 28.49 -47.40 5.37
N ILE A 478 27.22 -47.12 5.69
CA ILE A 478 26.65 -47.42 7.02
C ILE A 478 26.31 -48.91 7.15
N VAL A 479 25.84 -49.56 6.08
CA VAL A 479 25.52 -50.99 6.08
C VAL A 479 26.80 -51.84 6.17
N ASN A 480 27.89 -51.44 5.48
CA ASN A 480 29.17 -52.15 5.57
C ASN A 480 29.91 -51.94 6.91
N ALA A 481 29.64 -50.84 7.62
CA ALA A 481 30.19 -50.62 8.97
C ALA A 481 29.48 -51.45 10.05
N GLN A 482 28.16 -51.68 9.91
CA GLN A 482 27.41 -52.56 10.83
C GLN A 482 27.76 -54.04 10.63
N GLN A 483 27.93 -54.50 9.38
CA GLN A 483 28.27 -55.90 9.08
C GLN A 483 29.68 -56.30 9.55
N LYS A 484 30.62 -55.35 9.66
CA LYS A 484 31.95 -55.59 10.25
C LYS A 484 31.97 -55.64 11.78
N SER A 485 30.91 -55.16 12.46
CA SER A 485 30.83 -55.19 13.93
C SER A 485 30.26 -56.51 14.49
N GLU A 486 29.54 -57.28 13.67
CA GLU A 486 28.95 -58.56 14.07
C GLU A 486 29.86 -59.78 13.87
N ILE A 487 31.01 -59.62 13.20
CA ILE A 487 32.00 -60.71 12.98
C ILE A 487 33.10 -60.73 14.07
N LYS A 488 33.00 -59.88 15.10
CA LYS A 488 33.97 -59.82 16.23
C LYS A 488 33.34 -59.95 17.62
N LYS A 489 32.21 -60.63 17.73
CA LYS A 489 31.73 -61.26 18.98
C LYS A 489 31.50 -62.74 18.71
#